data_AF-A0A848ZVA7-F1
#
_entry.id   AF-A0A848ZVA7-F1
#
_cell.length_a   1.000
_cell.length_b   1.000
_cell.length_c   1.000
_cell.angle_alpha   90.00
_cell.angle_beta   90.00
_cell.angle_gamma   90.00
#
_symmetry.space_group_name_H-M   'P 1'
#
loop_
_entity.id
_entity.type
_entity.pdbx_description
1 polymer ?
#
loop_
_entity_poly.entity_id
_entity_poly.type
_entity_poly.pdbx_seq_one_letter_code
_entity_poly.pdbx_strand_id
1 'polypeptide(L)'
;MKTILTFFFGSMTLLLINFNACAPARGSKSGTTQTLTFGGYERSYIVHLPPAAKMQQPIPLLFHIHGGGGTAKGTPGLTFGRFNELADRDGFIVVYPNAIAKNWNDGRSLEGVKAWNENIDDVGFITAILDELKQKYPIDTSRIFTTG
;
A
#
# COMPACT_ATOMS: atom_id res chain seq x y z
N MET A 1 -55.32 -20.51 57.80
CA MET A 1 -54.68 -21.82 58.04
C MET A 1 -54.14 -22.34 56.72
N LYS A 2 -52.85 -22.75 56.70
CA LYS A 2 -52.15 -23.57 55.69
C LYS A 2 -51.82 -22.88 54.35
N THR A 3 -50.65 -22.98 53.72
CA THR A 3 -49.30 -23.49 54.03
C THR A 3 -48.37 -22.88 52.95
N ILE A 4 -47.13 -22.58 53.32
CA ILE A 4 -46.04 -22.06 52.47
C ILE A 4 -45.58 -23.12 51.46
N LEU A 5 -45.27 -22.73 50.22
CA LEU A 5 -44.39 -23.51 49.35
C LEU A 5 -43.46 -22.57 48.56
N THR A 6 -42.21 -22.51 48.99
CA THR A 6 -41.13 -21.73 48.38
C THR A 6 -40.52 -22.54 47.24
N PHE A 7 -40.54 -22.03 46.02
CA PHE A 7 -39.74 -22.58 44.91
C PHE A 7 -38.50 -21.71 44.70
N PHE A 8 -37.32 -22.30 44.89
CA PHE A 8 -36.04 -21.72 44.48
C PHE A 8 -35.93 -21.79 42.96
N PHE A 9 -35.98 -20.65 42.28
CA PHE A 9 -35.52 -20.55 40.89
C PHE A 9 -34.02 -20.26 40.90
N GLY A 10 -33.21 -21.27 40.55
CA GLY A 10 -31.79 -21.09 40.27
C GLY A 10 -31.61 -20.22 39.02
N SER A 11 -30.98 -19.06 39.17
CA SER A 11 -30.59 -18.20 38.05
C SER A 11 -29.39 -18.82 37.35
N MET A 12 -29.61 -19.43 36.18
CA MET A 12 -28.56 -19.83 35.26
C MET A 12 -28.12 -18.57 34.50
N THR A 13 -27.06 -17.91 34.96
CA THR A 13 -26.47 -16.79 34.23
C THR A 13 -25.80 -17.31 32.95
N LEU A 14 -26.42 -17.05 31.81
CA LEU A 14 -25.87 -17.35 30.50
C LEU A 14 -24.67 -16.42 30.26
N LEU A 15 -23.44 -16.96 30.37
CA LEU A 15 -22.23 -16.23 30.04
C LEU A 15 -22.18 -16.05 28.51
N LEU A 16 -22.56 -14.87 28.03
CA LEU A 16 -22.40 -14.50 26.62
C LEU A 16 -20.90 -14.37 26.35
N ILE A 17 -20.30 -15.43 25.79
CA ILE A 17 -18.97 -15.36 25.21
C ILE A 17 -19.08 -14.43 24.00
N ASN A 18 -18.64 -13.19 24.14
CA ASN A 18 -18.44 -12.30 23.00
C ASN A 18 -17.35 -12.92 22.12
N PHE A 19 -17.77 -13.71 21.14
CA PHE A 19 -16.95 -14.00 19.97
C PHE A 19 -16.78 -12.68 19.24
N ASN A 20 -15.70 -11.95 19.56
CA ASN A 20 -15.12 -11.02 18.61
C ASN A 20 -14.69 -11.87 17.41
N ALA A 21 -15.61 -12.05 16.47
CA ALA A 21 -15.29 -12.65 15.19
C ALA A 21 -14.18 -11.79 14.59
N CYS A 22 -12.99 -12.37 14.45
CA CYS A 22 -11.93 -11.79 13.64
C CYS A 22 -12.51 -11.71 12.23
N ALA A 23 -12.97 -10.53 11.81
CA ALA A 23 -13.40 -10.32 10.45
C ALA A 23 -12.21 -10.72 9.54
N PRO A 24 -12.43 -11.54 8.51
CA PRO A 24 -11.37 -11.82 7.55
C PRO A 24 -10.89 -10.46 7.01
N ALA A 25 -9.58 -10.25 7.01
CA ALA A 25 -8.99 -9.09 6.36
C ALA A 25 -9.55 -9.05 4.94
N ARG A 26 -10.36 -8.03 4.62
CA ARG A 26 -10.76 -7.80 3.23
C ARG A 26 -9.44 -7.64 2.49
N GLY A 27 -9.13 -8.55 1.59
CA GLY A 27 -7.95 -8.43 0.75
C GLY A 27 -7.93 -7.01 0.20
N SER A 28 -6.87 -6.26 0.48
CA SER A 28 -6.72 -4.92 -0.06
C SER A 28 -6.90 -5.03 -1.57
N LYS A 29 -7.70 -4.13 -2.15
CA LYS A 29 -7.82 -4.07 -3.61
C LYS A 29 -6.41 -3.94 -4.18
N SER A 30 -6.07 -4.79 -5.15
CA SER A 30 -4.83 -4.61 -5.91
C SER A 30 -4.84 -3.21 -6.52
N GLY A 31 -3.73 -2.49 -6.39
CA GLY A 31 -3.56 -1.19 -7.00
C GLY A 31 -3.72 -1.23 -8.53
N THR A 32 -3.94 -0.07 -9.12
CA THR A 32 -4.09 0.08 -10.57
C THR A 32 -2.73 0.30 -11.24
N THR A 33 -2.43 -0.47 -12.27
CA THR A 33 -1.24 -0.25 -13.11
C THR A 33 -1.42 1.00 -13.96
N GLN A 34 -0.40 1.83 -13.98
CA GLN A 34 -0.26 3.01 -14.82
C GLN A 34 1.02 2.87 -15.65
N THR A 35 1.07 3.57 -16.78
CA THR A 35 2.25 3.66 -17.65
C THR A 35 2.62 5.12 -17.88
N LEU A 36 3.92 5.37 -18.03
CA LEU A 36 4.50 6.67 -18.30
C LEU A 36 5.72 6.49 -19.20
N THR A 37 5.79 7.25 -20.29
CA THR A 37 6.99 7.33 -21.12
C THR A 37 8.00 8.25 -20.46
N PHE A 38 9.18 7.74 -20.10
CA PHE A 38 10.24 8.51 -19.47
C PHE A 38 11.62 8.00 -19.92
N GLY A 39 12.53 8.93 -20.25
CA GLY A 39 13.90 8.58 -20.67
C GLY A 39 13.97 7.71 -21.92
N GLY A 40 12.95 7.76 -22.80
CA GLY A 40 12.88 6.92 -24.01
C GLY A 40 12.30 5.51 -23.79
N TYR A 41 11.84 5.19 -22.58
CA TYR A 41 11.22 3.89 -22.25
C TYR A 41 9.75 4.08 -21.88
N GLU A 42 8.91 3.12 -22.26
CA GLU A 42 7.60 2.94 -21.62
C GLU A 42 7.83 2.27 -20.26
N ARG A 43 7.57 3.00 -19.19
CA ARG A 43 7.74 2.52 -17.80
C ARG A 43 6.39 2.37 -17.14
N SER A 44 6.32 1.52 -16.13
CA SER A 44 5.07 1.25 -15.41
C SER A 44 5.22 1.35 -13.90
N TYR A 45 4.11 1.62 -13.24
CA TYR A 45 4.02 1.67 -11.79
C TYR A 45 2.60 1.26 -11.37
N ILE A 46 2.43 0.85 -10.11
CA ILE A 46 1.13 0.51 -9.54
C ILE A 46 0.77 1.55 -8.49
N VAL A 47 -0.46 2.04 -8.50
CA VAL A 47 -0.98 2.99 -7.52
C VAL A 47 -2.07 2.32 -6.70
N HIS A 48 -1.88 2.29 -5.38
CA HIS A 48 -2.92 1.96 -4.42
C HIS A 48 -3.49 3.25 -3.83
N LEU A 49 -4.76 3.52 -4.08
CA LEU A 49 -5.48 4.66 -3.52
C LEU A 49 -6.24 4.19 -2.27
N PRO A 50 -6.27 4.98 -1.18
CA PRO A 50 -7.12 4.68 -0.05
C PRO A 50 -8.60 4.90 -0.39
N PRO A 51 -9.54 4.52 0.48
CA PRO A 51 -10.97 4.77 0.26
C PRO A 51 -11.25 6.24 -0.07
N ALA A 52 -12.17 6.51 -1.00
CA ALA A 52 -12.49 7.86 -1.47
C ALA A 52 -12.84 8.84 -0.32
N ALA A 53 -13.42 8.36 0.77
CA ALA A 53 -13.70 9.16 1.96
C ALA A 53 -12.44 9.77 2.63
N LYS A 54 -11.26 9.18 2.40
CA LYS A 54 -9.96 9.66 2.88
C LYS A 54 -9.24 10.57 1.89
N MET A 55 -9.79 10.79 0.70
CA MET A 55 -9.17 11.56 -0.39
C MET A 55 -9.69 13.01 -0.48
N GLN A 56 -10.31 13.54 0.57
CA GLN A 56 -10.98 14.85 0.58
C GLN A 56 -10.05 16.02 0.95
N GLN A 57 -8.82 15.74 1.34
CA GLN A 57 -7.82 16.71 1.80
C GLN A 57 -6.48 16.40 1.12
N PRO A 58 -5.50 17.31 1.18
CA PRO A 58 -4.14 17.01 0.74
C PRO A 58 -3.63 15.68 1.29
N ILE A 59 -3.33 14.74 0.40
CA ILE A 59 -3.07 13.34 0.73
C ILE A 59 -1.57 13.02 0.69
N PRO A 60 -1.00 12.38 1.72
CA PRO A 60 0.38 11.91 1.69
C PRO A 60 0.61 10.86 0.61
N LEU A 61 1.86 10.74 0.19
CA LEU A 61 2.28 9.75 -0.78
C LEU A 61 3.51 8.99 -0.27
N LEU A 62 3.47 7.66 -0.41
CA LEU A 62 4.58 6.76 -0.12
C LEU A 62 5.00 6.03 -1.39
N PHE A 63 6.27 6.15 -1.79
CA PHE A 63 6.88 5.26 -2.76
C PHE A 63 7.46 4.02 -2.05
N HIS A 64 6.96 2.83 -2.38
CA HIS A 64 7.53 1.56 -1.92
C HIS A 64 8.28 0.90 -3.07
N ILE A 65 9.61 1.02 -3.01
CA ILE A 65 10.56 0.61 -4.03
C ILE A 65 10.95 -0.85 -3.78
N HIS A 66 10.94 -1.68 -4.81
CA HIS A 66 11.37 -3.08 -4.67
C HIS A 66 12.89 -3.21 -4.71
N GLY A 67 13.45 -4.25 -4.07
CA GLY A 67 14.86 -4.61 -4.26
C GLY A 67 15.20 -5.12 -5.66
N GLY A 68 16.49 -5.36 -5.93
CA GLY A 68 16.97 -5.91 -7.20
C GLY A 68 16.31 -7.25 -7.55
N GLY A 69 15.91 -7.43 -8.81
CA GLY A 69 15.15 -8.59 -9.28
C GLY A 69 13.65 -8.56 -8.95
N GLY A 70 13.20 -7.58 -8.18
CA GLY A 70 11.80 -7.37 -7.81
C GLY A 70 10.92 -6.79 -8.93
N THR A 71 9.65 -6.59 -8.61
CA THR A 71 8.66 -5.94 -9.50
C THR A 71 7.62 -5.22 -8.66
N ALA A 72 7.00 -4.17 -9.20
CA ALA A 72 5.88 -3.46 -8.58
C ALA A 72 4.74 -4.38 -8.13
N LYS A 73 4.44 -5.43 -8.91
CA LYS A 73 3.39 -6.42 -8.59
C LYS A 73 3.77 -7.32 -7.42
N GLY A 74 5.06 -7.63 -7.26
CA GLY A 74 5.57 -8.50 -6.21
C GLY A 74 5.73 -7.78 -4.86
N THR A 75 6.05 -6.48 -4.87
CA THR A 75 6.36 -5.69 -3.66
C THR A 75 5.28 -5.77 -2.58
N PRO A 76 3.97 -5.61 -2.87
CA PRO A 76 2.95 -5.72 -1.85
C PRO A 76 2.96 -7.10 -1.16
N GLY A 77 3.25 -8.16 -1.92
CA GLY A 77 3.29 -9.53 -1.43
C GLY A 77 4.41 -9.79 -0.41
N LEU A 78 5.55 -9.09 -0.52
CA LEU A 78 6.67 -9.20 0.43
C LEU A 78 6.32 -8.69 1.83
N THR A 79 5.25 -7.88 1.93
CA THR A 79 4.74 -7.34 3.19
C THR A 79 3.35 -7.86 3.51
N PHE A 80 2.90 -8.92 2.85
CA PHE A 80 1.54 -9.46 2.97
C PHE A 80 0.44 -8.40 2.75
N GLY A 81 0.70 -7.41 1.90
CA GLY A 81 -0.22 -6.30 1.61
C GLY A 81 -0.28 -5.21 2.68
N ARG A 82 0.59 -5.26 3.70
CA ARG A 82 0.48 -4.39 4.89
C ARG A 82 0.54 -2.90 4.57
N PHE A 83 1.33 -2.48 3.59
CA PHE A 83 1.37 -1.08 3.18
C PHE A 83 0.05 -0.59 2.57
N ASN A 84 -0.67 -1.44 1.84
CA ASN A 84 -2.00 -1.08 1.33
C ASN A 84 -3.03 -1.00 2.47
N GLU A 85 -2.96 -1.92 3.45
CA GLU A 85 -3.83 -1.87 4.63
C GLU A 85 -3.60 -0.59 5.44
N LEU A 86 -2.34 -0.20 5.63
CA LEU A 86 -1.97 1.06 6.29
C LEU A 86 -2.47 2.26 5.51
N ALA A 87 -2.33 2.26 4.18
CA ALA A 87 -2.87 3.30 3.32
C ALA A 87 -4.37 3.46 3.47
N ASP A 88 -5.11 2.34 3.44
CA ASP A 88 -6.56 2.34 3.60
C ASP A 88 -6.99 2.86 4.98
N ARG A 89 -6.26 2.48 6.03
CA ARG A 89 -6.54 2.87 7.42
C ARG A 89 -6.23 4.35 7.68
N ASP A 90 -5.02 4.77 7.31
CA ASP A 90 -4.44 6.05 7.72
C ASP A 90 -4.64 7.16 6.68
N GLY A 91 -4.98 6.80 5.44
CA GLY A 91 -5.31 7.76 4.39
C GLY A 91 -4.08 8.32 3.69
N PHE A 92 -3.36 7.48 2.96
CA PHE A 92 -2.26 7.89 2.08
C PHE A 92 -2.24 7.04 0.80
N ILE A 93 -1.59 7.55 -0.25
CA ILE A 93 -1.38 6.81 -1.51
C ILE A 93 -0.10 5.98 -1.38
N VAL A 94 -0.12 4.74 -1.87
CA VAL A 94 1.11 3.95 -2.06
C VAL A 94 1.37 3.77 -3.55
N VAL A 95 2.60 4.03 -3.94
CA VAL A 95 3.08 3.87 -5.31
C VAL A 95 4.17 2.82 -5.33
N TYR A 96 4.05 1.86 -6.25
CA TYR A 96 5.01 0.79 -6.48
C TYR A 96 5.57 0.94 -7.91
N PRO A 97 6.72 1.60 -8.12
CA PRO A 97 7.30 1.76 -9.45
C PRO A 97 8.03 0.50 -9.90
N ASN A 98 8.08 0.23 -11.22
CA ASN A 98 8.97 -0.79 -11.79
C ASN A 98 10.31 -0.18 -12.23
N ALA A 99 11.38 -0.87 -11.88
CA ALA A 99 12.70 -0.64 -12.44
C ALA A 99 12.84 -1.25 -13.86
N ILE A 100 13.69 -0.66 -14.70
CA ILE A 100 14.03 -1.27 -15.99
C ILE A 100 14.85 -2.54 -15.75
N ALA A 101 14.49 -3.63 -16.44
CA ALA A 101 15.13 -4.94 -16.25
C ALA A 101 15.22 -5.37 -14.76
N LYS A 102 14.26 -4.92 -13.94
CA LYS A 102 14.14 -5.22 -12.50
C LYS A 102 15.31 -4.74 -11.63
N ASN A 103 16.13 -3.82 -12.11
CA ASN A 103 17.26 -3.26 -11.35
C ASN A 103 17.24 -1.73 -11.41
N TRP A 104 17.57 -1.10 -10.29
CA TRP A 104 17.69 0.34 -10.18
C TRP A 104 19.11 0.78 -10.52
N ASN A 105 19.24 1.96 -11.11
CA ASN A 105 20.49 2.70 -11.13
C ASN A 105 20.68 3.37 -9.76
N ASP A 106 21.04 2.57 -8.76
CA ASP A 106 21.12 2.95 -7.35
C ASP A 106 22.55 3.37 -6.91
N GLY A 107 23.40 3.70 -7.88
CA GLY A 107 24.78 4.13 -7.63
C GLY A 107 25.77 2.99 -7.38
N ARG A 108 25.32 1.74 -7.32
CA ARG A 108 26.23 0.58 -7.33
C ARG A 108 26.75 0.36 -8.75
N SER A 109 28.07 0.47 -8.92
CA SER A 109 28.75 0.20 -10.19
C SER A 109 28.78 -1.29 -10.50
N LEU A 110 27.67 -1.81 -11.02
CA LEU A 110 27.47 -3.23 -11.30
C LEU A 110 27.54 -3.48 -12.80
N GLU A 111 28.71 -3.90 -13.28
CA GLU A 111 28.88 -4.33 -14.67
C GLU A 111 27.87 -5.44 -15.02
N GLY A 112 27.24 -5.30 -16.19
CA GLY A 112 26.21 -6.22 -16.67
C GLY A 112 24.80 -5.90 -16.18
N VAL A 113 24.61 -4.92 -15.31
CA VAL A 113 23.28 -4.41 -14.96
C VAL A 113 22.89 -3.30 -15.95
N LYS A 114 21.81 -3.53 -16.71
CA LYS A 114 21.31 -2.59 -17.72
C LYS A 114 21.10 -1.18 -17.15
N ALA A 115 20.53 -1.07 -15.95
CA ALA A 115 20.26 0.22 -15.31
C ALA A 115 21.52 1.06 -15.10
N TRP A 116 22.63 0.43 -14.70
CA TRP A 116 23.94 1.07 -14.58
C TRP A 116 24.56 1.36 -15.95
N ASN A 117 24.63 0.35 -16.83
CA ASN A 117 25.30 0.45 -18.13
C ASN A 117 24.69 1.51 -19.05
N GLU A 118 23.36 1.70 -19.00
CA GLU A 118 22.64 2.68 -19.81
C GLU A 118 22.41 4.00 -19.05
N ASN A 119 22.96 4.14 -17.84
CA ASN A 119 22.77 5.29 -16.97
C ASN A 119 21.28 5.69 -16.84
N ILE A 120 20.43 4.72 -16.53
CA ILE A 120 18.98 4.91 -16.44
C ILE A 120 18.68 5.93 -15.33
N ASP A 121 17.88 6.94 -15.65
CA ASP A 121 17.46 7.97 -14.69
C ASP A 121 16.22 7.50 -13.91
N ASP A 122 16.45 6.72 -12.85
CA ASP A 122 15.37 6.23 -11.99
C ASP A 122 14.83 7.30 -11.03
N VAL A 123 15.67 8.25 -10.60
CA VAL A 123 15.24 9.37 -9.75
C VAL A 123 14.31 10.30 -10.52
N GLY A 124 14.65 10.62 -11.77
CA GLY A 124 13.81 11.39 -12.67
C GLY A 124 12.49 10.68 -12.97
N PHE A 125 12.50 9.35 -13.16
CA PHE A 125 11.27 8.58 -13.35
C PHE A 125 10.33 8.65 -12.13
N ILE A 126 10.86 8.47 -10.92
CA ILE A 126 10.07 8.58 -9.69
C ILE A 126 9.50 10.00 -9.53
N THR A 127 10.30 11.01 -9.87
CA THR A 127 9.88 12.42 -9.87
C THR A 127 8.76 12.67 -10.89
N ALA A 128 8.87 12.10 -12.08
CA ALA A 128 7.85 12.23 -13.12
C ALA A 128 6.53 11.54 -12.74
N ILE A 129 6.58 10.40 -12.03
CA ILE A 129 5.38 9.78 -11.45
C ILE A 129 4.72 10.73 -10.43
N LEU A 130 5.51 11.33 -9.55
CA LEU A 130 4.99 12.29 -8.56
C LEU A 130 4.27 13.46 -9.26
N ASP A 131 4.87 14.02 -10.33
CA ASP A 131 4.25 15.11 -11.09
C ASP A 131 2.95 14.69 -11.77
N GLU A 132 2.88 13.48 -12.35
CA GLU A 132 1.64 12.94 -12.92
C GLU A 132 0.55 12.77 -11.85
N LEU A 133 0.92 12.30 -10.65
CA LEU A 133 -0.02 12.11 -9.56
C LEU A 133 -0.51 13.43 -8.96
N LYS A 134 0.33 14.48 -8.92
CA LYS A 134 -0.06 15.83 -8.50
C LYS A 134 -1.09 16.47 -9.43
N GLN A 135 -1.15 16.06 -10.70
CA GLN A 135 -2.18 16.51 -11.64
C GLN A 135 -3.53 15.80 -11.41
N LYS A 136 -3.51 14.58 -10.85
CA LYS A 136 -4.69 13.72 -10.67
C LYS A 136 -5.30 13.82 -9.27
N TYR A 137 -4.48 14.09 -8.26
CA TYR A 137 -4.87 14.06 -6.85
C TYR A 137 -4.31 15.28 -6.10
N PRO A 138 -4.99 15.74 -5.03
CA PRO A 138 -4.47 16.80 -4.17
C PRO A 138 -3.33 16.23 -3.31
N ILE A 139 -2.13 16.02 -3.85
CA ILE A 139 -1.00 15.48 -3.08
C ILE A 139 -0.51 16.52 -2.06
N ASP A 140 -0.30 16.09 -0.81
CA ASP A 140 0.40 16.89 0.19
C ASP A 140 1.91 16.83 -0.06
N THR A 141 2.43 17.89 -0.67
CA THR A 141 3.86 17.99 -1.03
C THR A 141 4.79 18.09 0.17
N SER A 142 4.28 18.32 1.38
CA SER A 142 5.07 18.28 2.62
C SER A 142 5.22 16.87 3.21
N ARG A 143 4.47 15.89 2.69
CA ARG A 143 4.38 14.51 3.20
C ARG A 143 4.54 13.49 2.07
N ILE A 144 5.71 13.52 1.43
CA ILE A 144 6.15 12.55 0.42
C ILE A 144 7.27 11.72 1.00
N PHE A 145 7.08 10.40 1.05
CA PHE A 145 8.00 9.46 1.68
C PHE A 145 8.43 8.37 0.70
N THR A 146 9.53 7.69 1.02
CA THR A 146 9.97 6.50 0.32
C THR A 146 10.47 5.43 1.30
N THR A 147 10.35 4.17 0.90
CA THR A 147 10.89 2.99 1.59
C THR A 147 11.21 1.92 0.55
N GLY A 148 12.12 0.99 0.86
CA GLY A 148 12.46 -0.13 -0.01
C GLY A 148 13.84 -0.70 0.29
#